data_AF-A0A8J7QWN3-F1
#
_entry.id   AF-A0A8J7QWN3-F1
#
_cell.length_a   1.000
_cell.length_b   1.000
_cell.length_c   1.000
_cell.angle_alpha   90.00
_cell.angle_beta   90.00
_cell.angle_gamma   90.00
#
_symmetry.space_group_name_H-M   'P 1'
#
loop_
_entity.id
_entity.type
_entity.pdbx_description
1 polymer ?
#
loop_
_entity_poly.entity_id
_entity_poly.type
_entity_poly.pdbx_seq_one_letter_code
_entity_poly.pdbx_strand_id
1 'polypeptide(L)'
;HIDRPTFSLSSQLGFVPSGLKFHVMELSYYCKRGGYKFLEDNPWFSDFNFIQSSDAHYVQDIAKINSVLEMPFFSFENFKDALRPGEPVIL
;
A
#
# COMPACT_ATOMS: atom_id res chain seq x y z
N HIS A 1 -6.42 -1.05 -3.42
CA HIS A 1 -5.44 -0.81 -4.49
C HIS A 1 -5.60 0.57 -5.13
N ILE A 2 -4.51 1.26 -5.42
CA ILE A 2 -4.54 2.61 -6.00
C ILE A 2 -3.97 2.74 -7.40
N ASP A 3 -3.17 1.79 -7.89
CA ASP A 3 -2.36 1.91 -9.11
C ASP A 3 -2.71 0.89 -10.22
N ARG A 4 -3.65 -0.03 -9.97
CA ARG A 4 -4.10 -1.01 -10.98
C ARG A 4 -4.88 -0.30 -12.11
N PRO A 5 -4.77 -0.72 -13.38
CA PRO A 5 -5.50 -0.10 -14.50
C PRO A 5 -7.03 -0.29 -14.42
N THR A 6 -7.49 -1.33 -13.72
CA THR A 6 -8.90 -1.63 -13.48
C THR A 6 -9.13 -1.90 -11.99
N PHE A 7 -10.31 -1.51 -11.48
CA PHE A 7 -10.72 -1.72 -10.08
C PHE A 7 -9.78 -1.10 -9.03
N SER A 8 -9.07 -0.02 -9.40
CA SER A 8 -8.30 0.80 -8.46
C SER A 8 -8.98 2.15 -8.19
N LEU A 9 -8.62 2.77 -7.08
CA LEU A 9 -9.14 4.10 -6.74
C LEU A 9 -8.81 5.14 -7.82
N SER A 10 -7.58 5.12 -8.37
CA SER A 10 -7.20 6.05 -9.45
C SER A 10 -8.01 5.81 -10.72
N SER A 11 -8.20 4.54 -11.13
CA SER A 11 -8.95 4.19 -12.36
C SER A 11 -10.45 4.49 -12.28
N GLN A 12 -11.03 4.51 -11.08
CA GLN A 12 -12.48 4.66 -10.88
C GLN A 12 -12.87 6.07 -10.46
N LEU A 13 -12.12 6.69 -9.54
CA LEU A 13 -12.49 7.97 -8.94
C LEU A 13 -11.49 9.08 -9.29
N GLY A 14 -10.19 8.77 -9.39
CA GLY A 14 -9.15 9.77 -9.62
C GLY A 14 -8.86 10.70 -8.42
N PHE A 15 -9.49 10.46 -7.26
CA PHE A 15 -9.24 11.15 -6.01
C PHE A 15 -9.54 10.25 -4.79
N VAL A 16 -9.12 10.67 -3.60
CA VAL A 16 -9.46 10.01 -2.33
C VAL A 16 -10.70 10.68 -1.72
N PRO A 17 -11.83 9.97 -1.55
CA PRO A 17 -13.02 10.55 -0.93
C PRO A 17 -12.76 11.13 0.46
N SER A 18 -13.23 12.35 0.70
CA SER A 18 -13.13 12.99 2.02
C SER A 18 -13.91 12.19 3.06
N GLY A 19 -13.27 11.84 4.18
CA GLY A 19 -13.89 11.10 5.27
C GLY A 19 -13.77 9.57 5.16
N LEU A 20 -13.11 9.04 4.13
CA LEU A 20 -12.76 7.62 4.08
C LEU A 20 -11.80 7.27 5.23
N LYS A 21 -12.15 6.25 6.02
CA LYS A 21 -11.33 5.80 7.16
C LYS A 21 -10.48 4.60 6.75
N PHE A 22 -9.18 4.79 6.70
CA PHE A 22 -8.19 3.74 6.42
C PHE A 22 -6.84 4.13 7.04
N HIS A 23 -5.94 3.15 7.15
CA HIS A 23 -4.59 3.36 7.71
C HIS A 23 -3.52 3.42 6.60
N VAL A 24 -3.64 2.53 5.62
CA VAL A 24 -2.69 2.40 4.51
C VAL A 24 -3.43 2.21 3.19
N MET A 25 -2.77 2.58 2.11
CA MET A 25 -3.16 2.26 0.75
C MET A 25 -2.37 1.09 0.22
N GLU A 26 -2.93 0.35 -0.73
CA GLU A 26 -2.24 -0.78 -1.32
C GLU A 26 -1.79 -0.47 -2.74
N LEU A 27 -0.51 -0.67 -3.01
CA LEU A 27 0.09 -0.66 -4.34
C LEU A 27 0.13 -2.07 -4.91
N SER A 28 -0.01 -2.19 -6.23
CA SER A 28 0.15 -3.46 -6.93
C SER A 28 1.61 -3.89 -6.96
N TYR A 29 1.85 -5.16 -7.27
CA TYR A 29 3.21 -5.68 -7.39
C TYR A 29 4.02 -5.03 -8.54
N TYR A 30 3.36 -4.38 -9.49
CA TYR A 30 4.00 -3.72 -10.62
C TYR A 30 4.61 -2.36 -10.25
N CYS A 31 4.17 -1.75 -9.16
CA CYS A 31 4.74 -0.50 -8.67
C CYS A 31 6.10 -0.78 -8.00
N LYS A 32 7.19 -0.51 -8.73
CA LYS A 32 8.56 -0.79 -8.24
C LYS A 32 9.09 0.35 -7.37
N ARG A 33 9.87 -0.04 -6.35
CA ARG A 33 10.50 0.80 -5.30
C ARG A 33 11.37 1.97 -5.80
N GLY A 34 11.91 1.90 -7.02
CA GLY A 34 13.02 2.75 -7.49
C GLY A 34 12.62 4.03 -8.24
N GLY A 35 11.36 4.40 -8.25
CA GLY A 35 10.91 5.61 -8.94
C GLY A 35 9.41 5.61 -9.00
N TYR A 36 8.79 6.09 -7.94
CA TYR A 36 7.35 6.20 -7.74
C TYR A 36 6.70 7.10 -8.80
N LYS A 37 6.86 6.79 -10.08
CA LYS A 37 6.26 7.49 -11.22
C LYS A 37 4.75 7.56 -11.03
N PHE A 38 4.14 6.53 -10.44
CA PHE A 38 2.75 6.59 -10.04
C PHE A 38 2.47 7.74 -9.05
N LEU A 39 3.28 7.95 -8.02
CA LEU A 39 3.10 9.06 -7.07
C LEU A 39 3.50 10.40 -7.67
N GLU A 40 4.47 10.43 -8.59
CA GLU A 40 4.80 11.63 -9.39
C GLU A 40 3.61 12.05 -10.27
N ASP A 41 2.99 11.09 -10.95
CA ASP A 41 1.83 11.30 -11.82
C ASP A 41 0.53 11.52 -11.01
N ASN A 42 0.50 11.10 -9.74
CA ASN A 42 -0.67 11.16 -8.85
C ASN A 42 -0.29 11.69 -7.44
N PRO A 43 0.16 12.96 -7.33
CA PRO A 43 0.74 13.51 -6.11
C PRO A 43 -0.23 13.59 -4.93
N TRP A 44 -1.54 13.53 -5.18
CA TRP A 44 -2.58 13.46 -4.14
C TRP A 44 -2.55 12.16 -3.31
N PHE A 45 -1.73 11.18 -3.69
CA PHE A 45 -1.48 9.98 -2.89
C PHE A 45 -0.25 10.09 -1.99
N SER A 46 0.62 11.07 -2.18
CA SER A 46 1.96 11.12 -1.55
C SER A 46 1.94 11.23 -0.03
N ASP A 47 0.85 11.72 0.57
CA ASP A 47 0.73 11.92 2.02
C ASP A 47 0.26 10.66 2.76
N PHE A 48 0.09 9.53 2.07
CA PHE A 48 -0.41 8.29 2.64
C PHE A 48 0.69 7.24 2.80
N ASN A 49 0.49 6.35 3.78
CA ASN A 49 1.31 5.16 3.92
C ASN A 49 0.87 4.09 2.92
N PHE A 50 1.82 3.32 2.39
CA PHE A 50 1.52 2.25 1.43
C PHE A 50 1.98 0.89 1.93
N ILE A 51 1.28 -0.15 1.47
CA ILE A 51 1.69 -1.55 1.55
C ILE A 51 1.64 -2.18 0.16
N GLN A 52 2.37 -3.28 0.00
CA GLN A 52 2.25 -4.23 -1.09
C GLN A 52 1.99 -5.62 -0.54
N SER A 53 1.01 -6.31 -1.10
CA SER A 53 0.69 -7.71 -0.82
C SER A 53 0.73 -8.54 -2.10
N SER A 54 1.04 -9.82 -1.95
CA SER A 54 1.02 -10.78 -3.05
C SER A 54 -0.37 -11.06 -3.62
N ASP A 55 -1.45 -10.84 -2.85
CA ASP A 55 -2.84 -11.15 -3.27
C ASP A 55 -2.92 -12.54 -3.95
N ALA A 56 -2.24 -13.51 -3.32
CA ALA A 56 -1.87 -14.77 -3.96
C ALA A 56 -3.09 -15.69 -4.13
N HIS A 57 -3.41 -16.01 -5.39
CA HIS A 57 -4.44 -17.00 -5.75
C HIS A 57 -3.86 -18.40 -5.96
N TYR A 58 -2.52 -18.50 -6.07
CA TYR A 58 -1.77 -19.75 -6.20
C TYR A 58 -0.62 -19.80 -5.18
N VAL A 59 -0.24 -21.00 -4.76
CA VAL A 59 0.78 -21.21 -3.71
C VAL A 59 2.13 -20.61 -4.11
N GLN A 60 2.53 -20.74 -5.38
CA GLN A 60 3.79 -20.19 -5.87
C GLN A 60 3.86 -18.66 -5.87
N ASP A 61 2.71 -17.97 -5.76
CA ASP A 61 2.65 -16.51 -5.73
C ASP A 61 2.69 -15.96 -4.30
N ILE A 62 2.65 -16.80 -3.25
CA ILE A 62 2.74 -16.36 -1.86
C ILE A 62 4.04 -15.57 -1.65
N ALA A 63 3.90 -14.36 -1.09
CA ALA A 63 5.00 -13.44 -0.80
C ALA A 63 5.83 -12.99 -2.02
N LYS A 64 5.32 -13.19 -3.26
CA LYS A 64 5.90 -12.66 -4.51
C LYS A 64 6.18 -11.16 -4.45
N ILE A 65 5.35 -10.44 -3.71
CA ILE A 65 5.67 -9.15 -3.14
C ILE A 65 5.18 -9.10 -1.69
N ASN A 66 5.83 -8.28 -0.88
CA ASN A 66 5.55 -8.13 0.54
C ASN A 66 5.92 -6.71 1.00
N SER A 67 5.37 -6.34 2.16
CA SER A 67 5.77 -5.15 2.91
C SER A 67 6.59 -5.58 4.11
N VAL A 68 7.62 -4.82 4.43
CA VAL A 68 8.42 -5.03 5.64
C VAL A 68 8.00 -3.99 6.67
N LEU A 69 7.59 -4.46 7.83
CA LEU A 69 7.14 -3.64 8.95
C LEU A 69 8.16 -3.78 10.09
N GLU A 70 8.62 -2.64 10.61
CA GLU A 70 9.39 -2.63 11.85
C GLU A 70 8.43 -2.70 13.03
N MET A 71 8.57 -3.74 13.85
CA MET A 71 7.68 -4.01 14.97
C MET A 71 8.48 -4.38 16.22
N PRO A 72 8.21 -3.76 17.39
CA PRO A 72 8.90 -4.12 18.64
C PRO A 72 8.68 -5.57 19.06
N PHE A 73 7.47 -6.09 18.82
CA PHE A 73 7.08 -7.47 19.14
C PHE A 73 6.19 -8.04 18.03
N PHE A 74 6.23 -9.36 17.86
CA PHE A 74 5.33 -10.08 16.96
C PHE A 74 3.93 -10.21 17.60
N SER A 75 3.14 -9.15 17.50
CA SER A 75 1.77 -9.09 18.03
C SER A 75 0.85 -8.37 17.05
N PHE A 76 -0.46 -8.66 17.14
CA PHE A 76 -1.45 -7.97 16.32
C PHE A 76 -1.54 -6.47 16.63
N GLU A 77 -1.31 -6.06 17.88
CA GLU A 77 -1.36 -4.65 18.25
C GLU A 77 -0.18 -3.88 17.67
N ASN A 78 1.04 -4.45 17.77
CA ASN A 78 2.21 -3.85 17.11
C ASN A 78 2.08 -3.84 15.59
N PHE A 79 1.41 -4.83 15.00
CA PHE A 79 1.10 -4.84 13.56
C PHE A 79 0.18 -3.68 13.18
N LYS A 80 -0.89 -3.44 13.95
CA LYS A 80 -1.77 -2.29 13.72
C LYS A 80 -1.03 -0.96 13.89
N ASP A 81 -0.18 -0.86 14.91
CA ASP A 81 0.59 0.35 15.18
C ASP A 81 1.53 0.68 14.02
N ALA A 82 2.27 -0.31 13.50
CA ALA A 82 3.17 -0.15 12.36
C ALA A 82 2.48 0.28 11.05
N LEU A 83 1.16 0.16 10.96
CA LEU A 83 0.36 0.59 9.81
C LEU A 83 -0.25 1.99 9.98
N ARG A 84 -0.12 2.63 11.15
CA ARG A 84 -0.68 3.97 11.37
C ARG A 84 -0.01 5.01 10.46
N PRO A 85 -0.75 6.06 10.03
CA PRO A 85 -0.17 7.15 9.26
C PRO A 85 1.06 7.75 9.96
N GLY A 86 2.16 7.93 9.23
CA GLY A 86 3.42 8.48 9.76
C GLY A 86 4.41 7.45 10.30
N GLU A 87 4.00 6.20 10.50
CA GLU A 87 4.94 5.11 10.82
C GLU A 87 5.64 4.60 9.55
N PRO A 88 6.94 4.27 9.61
CA PRO A 88 7.68 3.81 8.45
C PRO A 88 7.21 2.41 8.02
N VAL A 89 6.66 2.33 6.82
CA VAL A 89 6.46 1.05 6.12
C VAL A 89 7.56 0.92 5.07
N ILE A 90 8.40 -0.10 5.20
CA ILE A 90 9.50 -0.35 4.27
C ILE A 90 8.94 -1.16 3.09
N LEU A 91 8.77 -0.48 1.96
CA LEU A 91 8.26 -1.07 0.71
C LEU A 91 9.34 -1.74 -0.11
#